data_AF-S8F6E6-F1
#
_entry.id   AF-S8F6E6-F1
#
_cell.length_a   1.000
_cell.length_b   1.000
_cell.length_c   1.000
_cell.angle_alpha   90.00
_cell.angle_beta   90.00
_cell.angle_gamma   90.00
#
_symmetry.space_group_name_H-M   'P 1'
#
loop_
_entity.id
_entity.type
_entity.pdbx_description
1 polymer ?
#
loop_
_entity_poly.entity_id
_entity_poly.type
_entity_poly.pdbx_seq_one_letter_code
_entity_poly.pdbx_strand_id
1 'polypeptide(L)'
;EFKVSPGFAFTGAAPSASQQTLLSMIRTFWLWTVARLTPEERERMAFMLNCTPSHGKRIPKFNGERVVGRPGSCSAREYEGLLRCNPGLVFQIPGKLGSEEAKLWRETAEVVVVVWEED
;
A
#
# COMPACT_ATOMS: atom_id res chain seq x y z
N GLU A 1 -12.81 5.07 -31.30
CA GLU A 1 -13.07 4.93 -29.84
C GLU A 1 -12.36 3.67 -29.35
N PHE A 2 -11.44 3.80 -28.40
CA PHE A 2 -10.77 2.62 -27.82
C PHE A 2 -11.71 1.92 -26.85
N LYS A 3 -12.26 0.77 -27.25
CA LYS A 3 -12.99 -0.14 -26.36
C LYS A 3 -12.00 -1.11 -25.74
N VAL A 4 -11.84 -1.03 -24.42
CA VAL A 4 -11.06 -1.98 -23.64
C VAL A 4 -11.85 -3.29 -23.53
N SER A 5 -11.26 -4.40 -23.97
CA SER A 5 -11.86 -5.74 -23.96
C SER A 5 -12.19 -6.24 -22.53
N PRO A 6 -13.14 -7.18 -22.37
CA PRO A 6 -13.60 -7.67 -21.07
C PRO A 6 -12.55 -8.40 -20.22
N GLY A 7 -11.32 -8.58 -20.72
CA GLY A 7 -10.20 -9.22 -20.03
C GLY A 7 -9.61 -8.43 -18.85
N PHE A 8 -10.04 -7.19 -18.63
CA PHE A 8 -9.64 -6.38 -17.47
C PHE A 8 -10.59 -6.52 -16.27
N ALA A 9 -11.48 -7.52 -16.28
CA ALA A 9 -12.22 -7.92 -15.11
C ALA A 9 -11.31 -8.71 -14.15
N PHE A 10 -10.70 -8.03 -13.19
CA PHE A 10 -10.03 -8.68 -12.05
C PHE A 10 -11.07 -9.37 -11.15
N THR A 11 -11.53 -10.55 -11.55
CA THR A 11 -12.34 -11.45 -10.73
C THR A 11 -11.69 -12.83 -10.71
N GLY A 12 -11.20 -13.24 -9.55
CA GLY A 12 -11.16 -14.66 -9.16
C GLY A 12 -9.82 -15.39 -9.09
N ALA A 13 -8.70 -14.87 -9.61
CA ALA A 13 -7.43 -15.59 -9.50
C ALA A 13 -6.84 -15.46 -8.09
N ALA A 14 -6.50 -16.59 -7.47
CA ALA A 14 -5.73 -16.61 -6.22
C ALA A 14 -4.35 -15.95 -6.45
N PRO A 15 -3.80 -15.22 -5.47
CA PRO A 15 -2.51 -14.57 -5.67
C PRO A 15 -1.41 -15.59 -5.98
N SER A 16 -0.57 -15.32 -6.98
CA SER A 16 0.60 -16.16 -7.30
C SER A 16 1.57 -16.23 -6.10
N ALA A 17 2.49 -17.20 -6.08
CA ALA A 17 3.49 -17.32 -5.00
C ALA A 17 4.31 -16.02 -4.83
N SER A 18 4.64 -15.35 -5.94
CA SER A 18 5.32 -14.05 -5.95
C SER A 18 4.45 -12.94 -5.34
N GLN A 19 3.15 -12.90 -5.68
CA GLN A 19 2.21 -11.94 -5.10
C GLN A 19 1.99 -12.17 -3.60
N GLN A 20 1.95 -13.42 -3.14
CA GLN A 20 1.86 -13.75 -1.71
C GLN A 20 3.12 -13.33 -0.93
N THR A 21 4.29 -13.52 -1.54
CA THR A 21 5.57 -13.08 -0.99
C THR A 21 5.61 -11.57 -0.87
N LEU A 22 5.23 -10.85 -1.92
CA LEU A 22 5.15 -9.39 -1.93
C LEU A 22 4.19 -8.89 -0.85
N LEU A 23 2.98 -9.44 -0.75
CA LEU A 23 2.01 -9.07 0.30
C LEU A 23 2.56 -9.29 1.71
N SER A 24 3.34 -10.35 1.94
CA SER A 24 3.98 -10.61 3.23
C SER A 24 5.08 -9.59 3.54
N MET A 25 5.87 -9.19 2.54
CA MET A 25 6.85 -8.12 2.68
C MET A 25 6.18 -6.79 3.01
N ILE A 26 5.10 -6.43 2.28
CA ILE A 26 4.36 -5.19 2.52
C ILE A 26 3.72 -5.17 3.89
N ARG A 27 3.13 -6.29 4.32
CA ARG A 27 2.61 -6.40 5.68
C ARG A 27 3.69 -6.14 6.71
N THR A 28 4.85 -6.79 6.57
CA THR A 28 5.98 -6.63 7.50
C THR A 28 6.47 -5.20 7.53
N PHE A 29 6.59 -4.58 6.36
CA PHE A 29 7.11 -3.23 6.24
C PHE A 29 6.13 -2.19 6.75
N TRP A 30 4.82 -2.35 6.48
CA TRP A 30 3.77 -1.51 7.06
C TRP A 30 3.74 -1.57 8.58
N LEU A 31 3.81 -2.77 9.15
CA LEU A 31 3.87 -2.95 10.61
C LEU A 31 5.08 -2.22 11.21
N TRP A 32 6.24 -2.36 10.57
CA TRP A 32 7.47 -1.69 10.98
C TRP A 32 7.39 -0.16 10.88
N THR A 33 6.87 0.36 9.77
CA THR A 33 6.62 1.79 9.54
C THR A 33 5.74 2.35 10.66
N VAL A 34 4.55 1.79 10.83
CA VAL A 34 3.59 2.29 11.82
C VAL A 34 4.15 2.26 13.23
N ALA A 35 4.90 1.21 13.60
CA ALA A 35 5.52 1.08 14.91
C ALA A 35 6.48 2.24 15.25
N ARG A 36 7.06 2.90 14.25
CA ARG A 36 8.07 3.96 14.40
C ARG A 36 7.50 5.37 14.23
N LEU A 37 6.21 5.48 13.95
CA LEU A 37 5.53 6.77 13.88
C LEU A 37 5.21 7.28 15.29
N THR A 38 5.48 8.56 15.53
CA THR A 38 4.98 9.29 16.71
C THR A 38 3.45 9.37 16.69
N PRO A 39 2.79 9.69 17.81
CA PRO A 39 1.33 9.88 17.82
C PRO A 39 0.84 10.88 16.76
N GLU A 40 1.52 12.02 16.61
CA GLU A 40 1.19 13.04 15.61
C GLU A 40 1.40 12.52 14.17
N GLU A 41 2.49 11.80 13.91
CA GLU A 41 2.74 11.20 12.60
C GLU A 41 1.69 10.13 12.27
N ARG A 42 1.18 9.40 13.26
CA ARG A 42 0.10 8.41 13.08
C ARG A 42 -1.21 9.08 12.72
N GLU A 43 -1.57 10.17 13.36
CA GLU A 43 -2.77 10.96 13.03
C GLU A 43 -2.68 11.50 11.61
N ARG A 44 -1.53 12.08 11.24
CA ARG A 44 -1.27 12.56 9.88
C ARG A 44 -1.37 11.43 8.86
N MET A 45 -0.75 10.28 9.13
CA MET A 45 -0.82 9.10 8.25
C MET A 45 -2.27 8.60 8.08
N ALA A 46 -3.03 8.51 9.17
CA ALA A 46 -4.42 8.12 9.14
C ALA A 46 -5.27 9.10 8.30
N PHE A 47 -5.05 10.40 8.47
CA PHE A 47 -5.70 11.43 7.64
C PHE A 47 -5.38 11.26 6.15
N MET A 48 -4.11 11.11 5.78
CA MET A 48 -3.73 10.97 4.38
C MET A 48 -4.27 9.66 3.75
N LEU A 49 -4.33 8.56 4.52
CA LEU A 49 -4.99 7.32 4.09
C LEU A 49 -6.48 7.53 3.86
N ASN A 50 -7.17 8.27 4.74
CA ASN A 50 -8.57 8.64 4.55
C ASN A 50 -8.78 9.53 3.32
N CYS A 51 -7.80 10.34 2.92
CA CYS A 51 -7.85 11.13 1.68
C CYS A 51 -7.61 10.28 0.43
N THR A 52 -6.89 9.17 0.53
CA THR A 52 -6.54 8.32 -0.62
C THR A 52 -7.81 7.68 -1.22
N PRO A 53 -8.16 7.94 -2.49
CA PRO A 53 -9.35 7.34 -3.10
C PRO A 53 -9.18 5.82 -3.27
N SER A 54 -10.29 5.09 -3.33
CA SER A 54 -10.26 3.68 -3.73
C SER A 54 -9.77 3.54 -5.17
N HIS A 55 -9.00 2.50 -5.47
CA HIS A 55 -8.57 2.20 -6.84
C HIS A 55 -9.48 1.12 -7.46
N GLY A 56 -10.43 1.57 -8.27
CA GLY A 56 -11.42 0.71 -8.90
C GLY A 56 -12.21 -0.12 -7.89
N LYS A 57 -12.53 -1.37 -8.23
CA LYS A 57 -13.23 -2.32 -7.34
C LYS A 57 -12.27 -3.19 -6.50
N ARG A 58 -10.96 -3.05 -6.72
CA ARG A 58 -9.94 -3.96 -6.16
C ARG A 58 -9.44 -3.48 -4.80
N ILE A 59 -9.06 -2.21 -4.72
CA ILE A 59 -8.54 -1.60 -3.49
C ILE A 59 -9.67 -0.81 -2.83
N PRO A 60 -10.09 -1.19 -1.61
CA PRO A 60 -11.14 -0.47 -0.92
C PRO A 60 -10.68 0.92 -0.52
N LYS A 61 -11.64 1.78 -0.15
CA LYS A 61 -11.33 3.00 0.56
C LYS A 61 -10.72 2.64 1.91
N PHE A 62 -9.60 3.26 2.27
CA PHE A 62 -9.00 3.03 3.59
C PHE A 62 -9.83 3.65 4.70
N ASN A 63 -9.90 2.95 5.83
CA ASN A 63 -10.12 3.55 7.13
C ASN A 63 -8.74 3.76 7.78
N GLY A 64 -8.20 4.97 7.67
CA GLY A 64 -6.85 5.29 8.10
C GLY A 64 -6.60 5.05 9.59
N GLU A 65 -7.56 5.39 10.45
CA GLU A 65 -7.47 5.13 11.90
C GLU A 65 -7.33 3.64 12.19
N ARG A 66 -8.10 2.80 11.51
CA ARG A 66 -8.00 1.34 11.66
C ARG A 66 -6.70 0.80 11.08
N VAL A 67 -6.30 1.27 9.91
CA VAL A 67 -5.11 0.81 9.18
C VAL A 67 -3.82 1.18 9.91
N VAL A 68 -3.78 2.31 10.63
CA VAL A 68 -2.64 2.76 11.46
C VAL A 68 -2.76 2.26 12.91
N GLY A 69 -3.95 2.21 13.49
CA GLY A 69 -4.17 1.79 14.87
C GLY A 69 -4.11 0.27 15.06
N ARG A 70 -4.49 -0.50 14.03
CA ARG A 70 -4.47 -1.97 14.02
C ARG A 70 -3.84 -2.48 12.73
N PRO A 71 -2.55 -2.18 12.48
CA PRO A 71 -1.91 -2.40 11.19
C PRO A 71 -1.81 -3.88 10.79
N GLY A 72 -1.90 -4.81 11.75
CA GLY A 72 -1.94 -6.26 11.51
C GLY A 72 -3.32 -6.81 11.12
N SER A 73 -4.36 -5.98 11.17
CA SER A 73 -5.75 -6.36 10.82
C SER A 73 -6.15 -5.97 9.39
N CYS A 74 -5.21 -5.48 8.59
CA CYS A 74 -5.49 -5.11 7.20
C CYS A 74 -5.72 -6.37 6.36
N SER A 75 -6.63 -6.27 5.40
CA SER A 75 -6.85 -7.30 4.39
C SER A 75 -5.73 -7.31 3.35
N ALA A 76 -5.61 -8.39 2.59
CA ALA A 76 -4.67 -8.47 1.47
C ALA A 76 -4.85 -7.33 0.46
N ARG A 77 -6.10 -6.94 0.18
CA ARG A 77 -6.45 -5.82 -0.70
C ARG A 77 -5.99 -4.46 -0.16
N GLU A 78 -5.99 -4.31 1.15
CA GLU A 78 -5.51 -3.08 1.78
C GLU A 78 -3.99 -3.03 1.81
N TYR A 79 -3.30 -4.15 2.05
CA TYR A 79 -1.84 -4.20 1.88
C TYR A 79 -1.45 -3.92 0.42
N GLU A 80 -2.16 -4.48 -0.55
CA GLU A 80 -1.96 -4.12 -1.97
C GLU A 80 -2.21 -2.64 -2.23
N GLY A 81 -3.23 -2.05 -1.61
CA GLY A 81 -3.49 -0.62 -1.75
C GLY A 81 -2.37 0.23 -1.14
N LEU A 82 -1.93 -0.11 0.06
CA LEU A 82 -0.83 0.57 0.77
C LEU A 82 0.40 0.59 -0.11
N LEU A 83 0.73 -0.53 -0.74
CA LEU A 83 1.84 -0.60 -1.66
C LEU A 83 1.83 0.44 -2.79
N ARG A 84 0.64 0.76 -3.32
CA ARG A 84 0.47 1.71 -4.43
C ARG A 84 0.51 3.18 -3.98
N CYS A 85 0.06 3.49 -2.76
CA CYS A 85 -0.03 4.87 -2.29
C CYS A 85 1.05 5.25 -1.26
N ASN A 86 1.59 4.29 -0.53
CA ASN A 86 2.43 4.53 0.65
C ASN A 86 3.76 5.25 0.38
N PRO A 87 4.42 5.10 -0.80
CA PRO A 87 5.56 5.96 -1.13
C PRO A 87 5.17 7.44 -1.07
N GLY A 88 4.05 7.84 -1.69
CA GLY A 88 3.56 9.22 -1.64
C GLY A 88 3.16 9.70 -0.25
N LEU A 89 2.70 8.78 0.62
CA LEU A 89 2.28 9.09 1.99
C LEU A 89 3.47 9.26 2.94
N VAL A 90 4.47 8.38 2.86
CA VAL A 90 5.68 8.43 3.72
C VAL A 90 6.53 9.66 3.39
N PHE A 91 6.65 10.05 2.11
CA PHE A 91 7.40 11.26 1.73
C PHE A 91 6.75 12.57 2.17
N GLN A 92 5.47 12.55 2.55
CA GLN A 92 4.74 13.72 3.06
C GLN A 92 4.81 13.89 4.58
N ILE A 93 5.49 12.97 5.28
CA ILE A 93 5.83 13.13 6.70
C ILE A 93 7.09 14.01 6.81
N PRO A 94 7.02 15.18 7.47
CA PRO A 94 8.17 16.07 7.62
C PRO A 94 9.40 15.36 8.21
N GLY A 95 10.58 15.60 7.63
CA GLY A 95 11.84 15.01 8.11
C GLY A 95 12.11 13.56 7.68
N LYS A 96 11.17 12.88 7.00
CA LYS A 96 11.34 11.48 6.58
C LYS A 96 11.90 11.29 5.17
N LEU A 97 12.02 12.34 4.36
CA LEU A 97 12.44 12.26 2.95
C LEU A 97 13.80 11.56 2.72
N GLY A 98 14.74 11.70 3.66
CA GLY A 98 16.06 11.07 3.63
C GLY A 98 16.21 9.83 4.52
N SER A 99 15.13 9.36 5.15
CA SER A 99 15.18 8.23 6.07
C SER A 99 15.38 6.90 5.33
N GLU A 100 15.96 5.91 5.99
CA GLU A 100 16.08 4.54 5.46
C GLU A 100 14.71 3.94 5.10
N GLU A 101 13.67 4.30 5.86
CA GLU A 101 12.29 3.95 5.56
C GLU A 101 11.83 4.48 4.19
N ALA A 102 12.10 5.75 3.92
CA ALA A 102 11.81 6.40 2.65
C ALA A 102 12.55 5.75 1.46
N LYS A 103 13.79 5.29 1.68
CA LYS A 103 14.57 4.58 0.66
C LYS A 103 13.97 3.22 0.36
N LEU A 104 13.68 2.44 1.40
CA LEU A 104 13.14 1.09 1.26
C LEU A 104 11.72 1.10 0.64
N TRP A 105 10.89 2.11 0.93
CA TRP A 105 9.59 2.29 0.24
C TRP A 105 9.73 2.62 -1.24
N ARG A 106 10.79 3.35 -1.62
CA ARG A 106 11.13 3.66 -3.01
C ARG A 106 11.49 2.39 -3.79
N GLU A 107 12.43 1.62 -3.25
CA GLU A 107 12.87 0.34 -3.84
C GLU A 107 11.72 -0.67 -3.92
N THR A 108 10.88 -0.72 -2.89
CA THR A 108 9.71 -1.62 -2.86
C THR A 108 8.71 -1.28 -3.96
N ALA A 109 8.50 0.00 -4.28
CA ALA A 109 7.59 0.40 -5.36
C ALA A 109 8.08 -0.07 -6.74
N GLU A 110 9.39 -0.15 -6.97
CA GLU A 110 9.97 -0.66 -8.22
C GLU A 110 9.76 -2.17 -8.38
N VAL A 111 9.94 -2.94 -7.30
CA VAL A 111 9.68 -4.40 -7.28
C VAL A 111 8.23 -4.73 -7.60
N VAL A 112 7.31 -3.83 -7.26
CA VAL A 112 5.86 -4.04 -7.42
C VAL A 112 5.42 -3.95 -8.86
N VAL A 113 5.99 -3.01 -9.61
CA VAL A 113 5.74 -2.88 -11.05
C VAL A 113 6.12 -4.20 -11.72
N VAL A 114 7.30 -4.73 -11.40
CA VAL A 114 7.78 -6.01 -11.96
C VAL A 114 6.87 -7.19 -11.57
N VAL A 115 6.43 -7.28 -10.31
CA VAL A 115 5.65 -8.43 -9.81
C VAL A 115 4.17 -8.37 -10.20
N TRP A 116 3.65 -7.21 -10.59
CA TRP A 116 2.22 -6.99 -10.84
C TRP A 116 1.87 -6.59 -12.28
N GLU A 117 2.86 -6.24 -13.11
CA GLU A 117 2.68 -6.03 -14.56
C GLU A 117 2.95 -7.29 -15.39
N GLU A 118 3.62 -8.32 -14.85
CA GLU A 118 3.77 -9.61 -15.54
C GLU A 118 2.56 -10.53 -15.30
N ASP A 119 1.51 -10.29 -16.09
CA ASP A 119 0.75 -11.26 -16.90
C ASP A 119 -0.18 -10.53 -17.89
#